data_AF-A0A5N6IZ89-F1
#
_entry.id   AF-A0A5N6IZ89-F1
#
_cell.length_a   1.000
_cell.length_b   1.000
_cell.length_c   1.000
_cell.angle_alpha   90.00
_cell.angle_beta   90.00
_cell.angle_gamma   90.00
#
_symmetry.space_group_name_H-M   'P 1'
#
loop_
_entity.id
_entity.type
_entity.pdbx_description
1 polymer ?
#
loop_
_entity_poly.entity_id
_entity_poly.type
_entity_poly.pdbx_seq_one_letter_code
_entity_poly.pdbx_strand_id
1 'polypeptide(L)'
;MYGKGVEIGFHWICPVFGMGFMAFGFTASSIIAETYILDSYRAVAPESLVLINIFRNLIGMTFVFAVQPWLIHSGYGNAYIQMMTVGLIAHLTVIPMMIWGKRLRAMTAERYLRMVDASGIPREFA
;
A
#
# COMPACT_ATOMS: atom_id res chain seq x y z
N MET A 1 12.36 -0.47 -15.13
CA MET A 1 13.68 0.14 -15.42
C MET A 1 14.85 -0.78 -15.08
N TYR A 2 14.83 -1.50 -13.95
CA TYR A 2 15.96 -2.36 -13.55
C TYR A 2 16.17 -3.61 -14.45
N GLY A 3 15.11 -4.32 -14.86
CA GLY A 3 15.23 -5.53 -15.70
C GLY A 3 15.78 -5.27 -17.11
N LYS A 4 14.96 -4.68 -17.99
CA LYS A 4 15.36 -4.38 -19.38
C LYS A 4 16.50 -3.35 -19.50
N GLY A 5 16.64 -2.44 -18.54
CA GLY A 5 17.65 -1.38 -18.60
C GLY A 5 19.08 -1.90 -18.45
N VAL A 6 19.28 -2.91 -17.60
CA VAL A 6 20.57 -3.59 -17.43
C VAL A 6 20.87 -4.47 -18.65
N GLU A 7 19.85 -5.09 -19.23
CA GLU A 7 19.97 -5.95 -20.43
C GLU A 7 20.36 -5.16 -21.70
N ILE A 8 19.96 -3.88 -21.79
CA ILE A 8 20.26 -2.97 -22.92
C ILE A 8 21.56 -2.15 -22.66
N GLY A 9 22.17 -2.28 -21.48
CA GLY A 9 23.41 -1.56 -21.13
C GLY A 9 23.23 -0.07 -20.82
N PHE A 10 22.06 0.34 -20.30
CA PHE A 10 21.86 1.73 -19.86
C PHE A 10 22.81 2.10 -18.71
N HIS A 11 23.22 3.37 -18.67
CA HIS A 11 24.05 3.90 -17.59
C HIS A 11 23.42 3.60 -16.23
N TRP A 12 24.21 3.04 -15.31
CA TRP A 12 23.80 2.53 -13.99
C TRP A 12 22.98 3.54 -13.16
N ILE A 13 23.13 4.83 -13.45
CA ILE A 13 22.40 5.92 -12.77
C ILE A 13 20.89 5.90 -13.06
N CYS A 14 20.46 5.49 -14.25
CA CYS A 14 19.05 5.44 -14.63
C CYS A 14 18.22 4.49 -13.74
N PRO A 15 18.61 3.22 -13.53
CA PRO A 15 17.88 2.34 -12.62
C PRO A 15 17.92 2.83 -11.16
N VAL A 16 19.01 3.46 -10.71
CA VAL A 16 19.13 4.01 -9.35
C VAL A 16 18.14 5.16 -9.13
N PHE A 17 18.08 6.13 -10.05
CA PHE A 17 17.09 7.21 -9.99
C PHE A 17 15.65 6.67 -10.05
N GLY A 18 15.39 5.69 -10.92
CA GLY A 18 14.08 5.05 -11.02
C GLY A 18 13.65 4.37 -9.72
N MET A 19 14.57 3.66 -9.05
CA MET A 19 14.31 3.07 -7.73
C MET A 19 14.08 4.13 -6.65
N GLY A 20 14.84 5.24 -6.68
CA GLY A 20 14.63 6.36 -5.76
C GLY A 20 13.24 6.98 -5.87
N PHE A 21 12.77 7.26 -7.10
CA PHE A 21 11.41 7.75 -7.33
C PHE A 21 10.33 6.75 -6.91
N MET A 22 10.54 5.46 -7.20
CA MET A 22 9.62 4.41 -6.78
C MET A 22 9.52 4.31 -5.25
N ALA A 23 10.66 4.31 -4.55
CA ALA A 23 10.70 4.27 -3.09
C ALA A 23 10.02 5.50 -2.48
N PHE A 24 10.32 6.70 -3.00
CA PHE A 24 9.67 7.93 -2.57
C PHE A 24 8.14 7.87 -2.74
N GLY A 25 7.66 7.49 -3.92
CA GLY A 25 6.23 7.40 -4.21
C GLY A 25 5.50 6.38 -3.34
N PHE A 26 6.11 5.21 -3.13
CA PHE A 26 5.55 4.15 -2.29
C PHE A 26 5.48 4.56 -0.82
N THR A 27 6.54 5.16 -0.29
CA THR A 27 6.60 5.63 1.10
C THR A 27 5.62 6.79 1.33
N ALA A 28 5.59 7.78 0.44
CA ALA A 28 4.65 8.90 0.54
C ALA A 28 3.19 8.42 0.53
N SER A 29 2.84 7.52 -0.38
CA SER A 29 1.48 6.96 -0.46
C SER A 29 1.11 6.18 0.80
N SER A 30 2.06 5.43 1.37
CA SER A 30 1.85 4.67 2.60
C SER A 30 1.58 5.58 3.81
N ILE A 31 2.35 6.65 3.96
CA ILE A 31 2.19 7.62 5.05
C ILE A 31 0.84 8.34 4.95
N ILE A 32 0.44 8.75 3.75
CA ILE A 32 -0.86 9.41 3.51
C ILE A 32 -2.01 8.48 3.91
N ALA A 33 -1.94 7.20 3.55
CA ALA A 33 -2.96 6.21 3.88
C ALA A 33 -3.07 5.97 5.40
N GLU A 34 -1.94 5.83 6.10
CA GLU A 34 -1.92 5.63 7.55
C GLU A 34 -2.44 6.87 8.29
N THR A 35 -2.01 8.06 7.89
CA THR A 35 -2.47 9.34 8.47
C THR A 35 -3.97 9.52 8.29
N TYR A 36 -4.50 9.18 7.12
CA TYR A 36 -5.94 9.24 6.85
C TYR A 36 -6.75 8.33 7.76
N ILE A 37 -6.23 7.14 8.09
CA ILE A 37 -6.91 6.18 8.96
C ILE A 37 -6.85 6.66 10.41
N LEU A 38 -5.70 7.17 10.85
CA LEU A 38 -5.55 7.83 12.15
C LEU A 38 -6.56 8.96 12.33
N ASP A 39 -6.72 9.81 11.31
CA ASP A 39 -7.67 10.92 11.36
C ASP A 39 -9.14 10.48 11.29
N SER A 40 -9.45 9.37 10.59
CA SER A 40 -10.82 8.89 10.42
C SER A 40 -11.32 8.03 11.57
N TYR A 41 -10.43 7.37 12.30
CA TYR A 41 -10.74 6.37 13.33
C TYR A 41 -9.94 6.64 14.61
N ARG A 42 -9.99 7.87 15.14
CA ARG A 42 -9.15 8.31 16.26
C ARG A 42 -9.29 7.45 17.51
N ALA A 43 -10.50 6.97 17.81
CA ALA A 43 -10.76 6.15 18.99
C ALA A 43 -10.16 4.72 18.92
N VAL A 44 -9.93 4.19 17.71
CA VAL A 44 -9.40 2.83 17.47
C VAL A 44 -8.16 2.86 16.55
N ALA A 45 -7.49 4.00 16.54
CA ALA A 45 -6.35 4.30 15.68
C ALA A 45 -5.18 3.33 15.91
N PRO A 46 -4.75 3.06 17.17
CA PRO A 46 -3.65 2.14 17.44
C PRO A 46 -3.93 0.72 16.94
N GLU A 47 -5.10 0.17 17.23
CA GLU A 47 -5.49 -1.18 16.84
C GLU A 47 -5.59 -1.31 15.31
N SER A 48 -6.14 -0.29 14.65
CA SER A 48 -6.26 -0.23 13.20
C SER A 48 -4.90 -0.20 12.51
N LEU A 49 -3.96 0.60 13.01
CA LEU A 49 -2.59 0.66 12.48
C LEU A 49 -1.84 -0.66 12.61
N VAL A 50 -1.98 -1.34 13.75
CA VAL A 50 -1.34 -2.65 13.97
C VAL A 50 -1.86 -3.66 12.94
N LEU A 51 -3.18 -3.74 12.74
CA LEU A 51 -3.77 -4.64 11.74
C LEU A 51 -3.25 -4.36 10.33
N ILE A 52 -3.19 -3.10 9.92
CA ILE A 52 -2.68 -2.71 8.60
C ILE A 52 -1.22 -3.11 8.43
N ASN A 53 -0.39 -2.92 9.45
CA ASN A 53 1.01 -3.30 9.42
C ASN A 53 1.21 -4.82 9.35
N ILE A 54 0.34 -5.61 10.00
CA ILE A 54 0.35 -7.06 9.86
C ILE A 54 0.08 -7.46 8.40
N PHE A 55 -0.97 -6.91 7.78
CA PHE A 55 -1.28 -7.19 6.37
C PHE A 55 -0.16 -6.74 5.42
N ARG A 56 0.42 -5.55 5.67
CA ARG A 56 1.56 -5.02 4.90
C ARG A 56 2.73 -5.99 4.91
N ASN A 57 3.11 -6.49 6.09
CA ASN A 57 4.21 -7.44 6.25
C ASN A 57 3.87 -8.82 5.67
N LEU A 58 2.63 -9.29 5.77
CA LEU A 58 2.19 -10.56 5.19
C LEU A 58 2.26 -10.54 3.64
N ILE A 59 1.85 -9.43 3.02
CA ILE A 59 2.00 -9.23 1.58
C ILE A 59 3.48 -9.21 1.20
N GLY A 60 4.30 -8.48 1.96
CA GLY A 60 5.76 -8.45 1.77
C GLY A 60 6.38 -9.83 1.84
N MET A 61 6.01 -10.62 2.86
CA MET A 61 6.47 -12.00 3.03
C MET A 61 6.08 -12.87 1.83
N THR A 62 4.82 -12.82 1.41
CA THR A 62 4.34 -13.57 0.23
C THR A 62 5.16 -13.21 -1.00
N PHE A 63 5.46 -11.93 -1.20
CA PHE A 63 6.21 -11.45 -2.35
C PHE A 63 7.66 -11.94 -2.36
N VAL A 64 8.32 -12.01 -1.21
CA VAL A 64 9.69 -12.54 -1.09
C VAL A 64 9.77 -13.99 -1.55
N PHE A 65 8.79 -14.82 -1.18
CA PHE A 65 8.73 -16.23 -1.61
C PHE A 65 8.26 -16.38 -3.07
N ALA A 66 7.39 -15.49 -3.56
CA ALA A 66 6.85 -15.55 -4.92
C ALA A 66 7.82 -15.03 -5.99
N VAL A 67 8.72 -14.09 -5.66
CA VAL A 67 9.61 -13.46 -6.64
C VAL A 67 10.58 -14.44 -7.28
N GLN A 68 11.21 -15.31 -6.49
CA GLN A 68 12.20 -16.26 -7.02
C GLN A 68 11.62 -17.21 -8.08
N PRO A 69 10.52 -17.94 -7.83
CA PRO A 69 9.92 -18.79 -8.86
C PRO A 69 9.40 -17.97 -10.05
N TRP A 70 8.88 -16.77 -9.82
CA TRP A 70 8.41 -15.89 -10.91
C TRP A 70 9.55 -15.51 -11.86
N LEU A 71 10.71 -15.12 -11.32
CA LEU A 71 11.90 -14.80 -12.10
C LEU A 71 12.39 -16.00 -12.92
N ILE A 72 12.38 -17.20 -12.32
CA ILE A 72 12.80 -18.44 -12.99
C ILE A 72 11.88 -18.78 -14.17
N HIS A 73 10.57 -18.62 -14.03
CA HIS A 73 9.60 -18.99 -15.07
C HIS A 73 9.45 -17.95 -16.18
N SER A 74 9.48 -16.65 -15.85
CA SER A 74 9.20 -15.57 -16.82
C SER A 74 10.44 -14.87 -17.36
N GLY A 75 11.62 -15.13 -16.79
CA GLY A 75 12.85 -14.41 -17.09
C GLY A 75 12.87 -13.00 -16.48
N TYR A 76 14.08 -12.47 -16.22
CA TYR A 76 14.27 -11.21 -15.51
C TYR A 76 13.55 -10.03 -16.18
N GLY A 77 13.72 -9.84 -17.51
CA GLY A 77 13.14 -8.71 -18.23
C GLY A 77 11.62 -8.64 -18.13
N ASN A 78 10.92 -9.74 -18.45
CA ASN A 78 9.45 -9.80 -18.46
C ASN A 78 8.86 -9.84 -17.04
N ALA A 79 9.49 -10.54 -16.10
CA ALA A 79 9.02 -10.61 -14.72
C ALA A 79 8.99 -9.22 -14.06
N TYR A 80 10.04 -8.40 -14.23
CA TYR A 80 10.05 -7.03 -13.69
C TYR A 80 8.95 -6.14 -14.30
N ILE A 81 8.63 -6.32 -15.59
CA ILE A 81 7.54 -5.57 -16.25
C ILE A 81 6.20 -5.99 -15.67
N GLN A 82 5.96 -7.30 -15.51
CA GLN A 82 4.72 -7.82 -14.92
C GLN A 82 4.53 -7.35 -13.48
N MET A 83 5.58 -7.39 -12.66
CA MET A 83 5.55 -6.89 -11.28
C MET A 83 5.23 -5.39 -11.22
N MET A 84 5.79 -4.60 -12.13
CA MET A 84 5.49 -3.17 -12.24
C MET A 84 4.02 -2.92 -12.60
N THR A 85 3.47 -3.69 -13.54
CA THR A 85 2.05 -3.59 -13.93
C THR A 85 1.12 -3.96 -12.78
N VAL A 86 1.40 -5.04 -12.05
CA VAL A 86 0.61 -5.44 -10.87
C VAL A 86 0.68 -4.37 -9.78
N GLY A 87 1.87 -3.81 -9.53
CA GLY A 87 2.06 -2.71 -8.60
C GLY A 87 1.25 -1.46 -8.98
N LEU A 88 1.21 -1.12 -10.28
CA LEU A 88 0.44 0.00 -10.79
C LEU A 88 -1.07 -0.23 -10.61
N ILE A 89 -1.56 -1.42 -10.93
CA ILE A 89 -2.97 -1.79 -10.72
C ILE A 89 -3.35 -1.70 -9.23
N ALA A 90 -2.47 -2.17 -8.34
CA ALA A 90 -2.69 -2.06 -6.91
C ALA A 90 -2.78 -0.59 -6.45
N HIS A 91 -1.96 0.31 -6.99
CA HIS A 91 -2.04 1.74 -6.67
C HIS A 91 -3.25 2.45 -7.32
N LEU A 92 -3.75 1.96 -8.46
CA LEU A 92 -4.97 2.50 -9.08
C LEU A 92 -6.22 2.30 -8.20
N THR A 93 -6.18 1.37 -7.22
CA THR A 93 -7.26 1.21 -6.22
C THR A 93 -7.47 2.45 -5.34
N VAL A 94 -6.51 3.38 -5.30
CA VAL A 94 -6.66 4.70 -4.66
C VAL A 94 -7.70 5.56 -5.37
N ILE A 95 -7.89 5.43 -6.69
CA ILE A 95 -8.87 6.22 -7.45
C ILE A 95 -10.31 5.95 -6.97
N PRO A 96 -10.76 4.69 -6.85
CA PRO A 96 -12.04 4.39 -6.21
C PRO A 96 -12.19 4.97 -4.79
N MET A 97 -11.13 4.91 -3.98
CA MET A 97 -11.13 5.48 -2.63
C MET A 97 -11.30 7.01 -2.64
N MET A 98 -10.74 7.72 -3.63
CA MET A 98 -10.95 9.16 -3.77
C MET A 98 -12.39 9.52 -4.18
N ILE A 99 -13.02 8.73 -5.06
CA ILE A 99 -14.37 9.00 -5.56
C ILE A 99 -15.45 8.56 -4.56
N TRP A 100 -15.32 7.36 -4.00
CA TRP A 100 -16.34 6.75 -3.12
C TRP A 100 -15.99 6.78 -1.63
N GLY A 101 -14.86 7.36 -1.23
CA GLY A 101 -14.41 7.37 0.16
C GLY A 101 -15.44 7.97 1.13
N LYS A 102 -16.19 8.99 0.71
CA LYS A 102 -17.29 9.56 1.51
C LYS A 102 -18.43 8.58 1.76
N ARG A 103 -18.77 7.76 0.74
CA ARG A 103 -19.86 6.78 0.80
C ARG A 103 -19.46 5.57 1.63
N LEU A 104 -18.21 5.12 1.51
CA LEU A 104 -17.65 4.04 2.33
C LEU A 104 -17.62 4.42 3.82
N ARG A 105 -17.23 5.66 4.15
CA ARG A 105 -17.29 6.18 5.53
C ARG A 105 -18.71 6.22 6.09
N ALA A 106 -19.68 6.70 5.30
CA ALA A 106 -21.08 6.71 5.73
C ALA A 106 -21.61 5.30 6.04
N MET A 107 -21.14 4.28 5.32
CA MET A 107 -21.50 2.88 5.58
C MET A 107 -20.78 2.28 6.80
N THR A 108 -19.57 2.72 7.13
CA THR A 108 -18.81 2.22 8.29
C THR A 108 -19.08 2.98 9.58
N ALA A 109 -19.75 4.14 9.50
CA ALA A 109 -20.08 4.99 10.64
C ALA A 109 -20.84 4.25 11.74
N GLU A 110 -21.81 3.39 11.40
CA GLU A 110 -22.59 2.64 12.40
C GLU A 110 -21.72 1.64 13.19
N ARG A 111 -20.78 0.96 12.52
CA ARG A 111 -19.82 0.06 13.18
C ARG A 111 -18.83 0.82 14.04
N TYR A 112 -18.36 1.99 13.58
CA TYR A 112 -17.47 2.84 14.37
C TYR A 112 -18.14 3.31 15.66
N LEU A 113 -19.38 3.81 15.58
CA LEU A 113 -20.12 4.26 16.76
C LEU A 113 -20.33 3.14 17.79
N ARG A 114 -20.61 1.91 17.33
CA ARG A 114 -20.70 0.74 18.23
C ARG A 114 -19.36 0.41 18.90
N MET A 115 -18.24 0.57 18.19
CA MET A 115 -16.90 0.36 18.76
C MET A 115 -16.56 1.45 19.79
N VAL A 116 -16.88 2.72 19.50
CA VAL A 116 -16.69 3.84 20.42
C VAL A 116 -17.52 3.67 21.70
N ASP A 117 -18.80 3.31 21.57
CA ASP A 117 -19.69 3.08 22.71
C ASP A 117 -19.20 1.87 23.56
N ALA A 118 -18.60 0.85 22.94
CA ALA A 118 -18.00 -0.30 23.64
C ALA A 118 -16.66 0.01 24.33
N SER A 119 -15.88 0.96 23.79
CA SER A 119 -14.59 1.39 24.35
C SER A 119 -14.74 2.36 25.54
N GLY A 120 -15.95 2.86 25.81
CA GLY A 120 -16.23 3.75 26.96
C GLY A 120 -15.57 5.14 26.87
N ILE A 121 -15.10 5.53 25.68
CA ILE A 121 -14.41 6.80 25.44
C ILE A 121 -15.46 7.91 25.25
N PRO A 122 -15.37 9.06 25.96
CA PRO A 122 -16.31 10.16 25.80
C PRO A 122 -16.35 10.66 24.34
N ARG A 123 -17.55 10.91 23.81
CA ARG A 123 -17.78 11.31 22.41
C ARG A 123 -17.08 12.62 21.98
N GLU A 124 -16.50 13.36 22.91
CA GLU A 124 -15.68 14.55 22.63
C GLU A 124 -14.29 14.21 22.07
N PHE A 125 -13.83 12.96 22.24
CA PHE A 125 -12.53 12.46 21.74
C PHE A 125 -12.67 11.41 20.60
N ALA A 126 -13.90 11.08 20.21
CA ALA A 126 -14.22 10.08 19.17
C ALA A 126 -14.43 10.71 17.79
#